data_AF-A0A2E7KN44-F1
#
_entry.id   AF-A0A2E7KN44-F1
#
_cell.length_a   1.000
_cell.length_b   1.000
_cell.length_c   1.000
_cell.angle_alpha   90.00
_cell.angle_beta   90.00
_cell.angle_gamma   90.00
#
_symmetry.space_group_name_H-M   'P 1'
#
loop_
_entity.id
_entity.type
_entity.pdbx_description
1 polymer ?
#
loop_
_entity_poly.entity_id
_entity_poly.type
_entity_poly.pdbx_seq_one_letter_code
_entity_poly.pdbx_strand_id
1 'polypeptide(L)'
;MKKALAQNPNMLRTMVGLGLTLILILSYAVYGATMDSSYYLYNTTNESVDHETTDQGLSDENTTQSWTFSTFKATTWLNVSIAGIESGDSVSITISDGVWYHHEMLGSDDAERFSCRQNNEKNYEEYNVCTAASTHSLTADEDGNLTFRGIVHPELPMGGLGSLFADSMEEAVEASEDLISQNNRTLTWTITLTSSEPIRPDEFSPYVQSTSHDLESVEEFKVDPVEEMLWSISALIGCFSLALIVPLTIYFAARAKEMREERVRKTAIEKLRDDIGADD
;
A
#
# COMPACT_ATOMS: atom_id res chain seq x y z
N MET A 1 30.84 25.90 32.69
CA MET A 1 31.03 25.59 31.25
C MET A 1 31.76 26.67 30.44
N LYS A 2 31.76 27.96 30.80
CA LYS A 2 32.50 29.00 30.05
C LYS A 2 34.04 28.86 30.05
N LYS A 3 34.61 28.08 30.98
CA LYS A 3 36.07 27.99 31.19
C LYS A 3 36.77 26.86 30.40
N ALA A 4 36.02 25.89 29.86
CA ALA A 4 36.57 24.78 29.07
C ALA A 4 36.60 25.09 27.55
N LEU A 5 35.70 25.96 27.08
CA LEU A 5 35.64 26.42 25.67
C LEU A 5 36.65 27.54 25.33
N ALA A 6 37.25 28.18 26.33
CA ALA A 6 38.15 29.32 26.14
C ALA A 6 39.63 28.93 25.87
N GLN A 7 39.97 27.64 25.93
CA GLN A 7 41.37 27.17 25.88
C GLN A 7 41.90 26.85 24.47
N ASN A 8 41.06 26.80 23.43
CA ASN A 8 41.54 26.60 22.06
C ASN A 8 40.57 27.18 21.00
N PRO A 9 40.71 28.46 20.61
CA PRO A 9 39.84 29.08 19.60
C PRO A 9 39.92 28.40 18.23
N ASN A 10 41.00 27.68 17.96
CA ASN A 10 41.13 26.83 16.76
C ASN A 10 40.20 25.61 16.79
N MET A 11 39.89 25.04 17.96
CA MET A 11 39.03 23.85 18.07
C MET A 11 37.56 24.18 17.78
N LEU A 12 37.09 25.36 18.22
CA LEU A 12 35.74 25.83 17.88
C LEU A 12 35.62 26.14 16.39
N ARG A 13 36.64 26.78 15.81
CA ARG A 13 36.68 27.12 14.38
C ARG A 13 36.75 25.88 13.50
N THR A 14 37.49 24.85 13.89
CA THR A 14 37.55 23.58 13.15
C THR A 14 36.27 22.76 13.32
N MET A 15 35.65 22.75 14.50
CA MET A 15 34.39 22.02 14.70
C MET A 15 33.22 22.67 13.94
N VAL A 16 33.13 24.00 13.95
CA VAL A 16 32.14 24.75 13.14
C VAL A 16 32.45 24.62 11.65
N GLY A 17 33.72 24.71 11.25
CA GLY A 17 34.14 24.56 9.86
C GLY A 17 33.83 23.17 9.30
N LEU A 18 34.19 22.11 10.02
CA LEU A 18 33.90 20.73 9.63
C LEU A 18 32.39 20.44 9.63
N GLY A 19 31.65 20.95 10.61
CA GLY A 19 30.19 20.84 10.65
C GLY A 19 29.53 21.48 9.43
N LEU A 20 29.95 22.70 9.05
CA LEU A 20 29.39 23.41 7.91
C LEU A 20 29.77 22.74 6.58
N THR A 21 31.01 22.25 6.42
CA THR A 21 31.38 21.48 5.23
C THR A 21 30.62 20.16 5.13
N LEU A 22 30.39 19.47 6.26
CA LEU A 22 29.62 18.22 6.27
C LEU A 22 28.16 18.48 5.85
N ILE A 23 27.56 19.56 6.36
CA ILE A 23 26.21 19.98 5.95
C ILE A 23 26.18 20.25 4.45
N LEU A 24 27.14 21.02 3.90
CA LEU A 24 27.16 21.32 2.46
C LEU A 24 27.35 20.07 1.60
N ILE A 25 28.23 19.14 2.00
CA ILE A 25 28.46 17.87 1.28
C ILE A 25 27.20 16.99 1.34
N LEU A 26 26.58 16.86 2.51
CA LEU A 26 25.33 16.10 2.67
C LEU A 26 24.20 16.72 1.87
N SER A 27 24.03 18.05 1.92
CA SER A 27 23.03 18.76 1.11
C SER A 27 23.27 18.55 -0.38
N TYR A 28 24.51 18.57 -0.85
CA TYR A 28 24.83 18.27 -2.26
C TYR A 28 24.54 16.81 -2.63
N ALA A 29 24.88 15.85 -1.75
CA ALA A 29 24.62 14.44 -1.97
C ALA A 29 23.11 14.14 -2.02
N VAL A 30 22.34 14.73 -1.10
CA VAL A 30 20.87 14.65 -1.10
C VAL A 30 20.30 15.29 -2.36
N TYR A 31 20.76 16.51 -2.71
CA TYR A 31 20.32 17.20 -3.92
C TYR A 31 20.57 16.38 -5.19
N GLY A 32 21.76 15.77 -5.31
CA GLY A 32 22.08 14.87 -6.42
C GLY A 32 21.15 13.66 -6.48
N ALA A 33 20.91 13.00 -5.35
CA ALA A 33 20.01 11.84 -5.26
C ALA A 33 18.54 12.20 -5.52
N THR A 34 18.11 13.44 -5.26
CA THR A 34 16.73 13.90 -5.55
C THR A 34 16.52 14.35 -6.98
N MET A 35 17.58 14.75 -7.69
CA MET A 35 17.50 15.32 -9.04
C MET A 35 17.81 14.30 -10.15
N ASP A 36 18.55 13.25 -9.84
CA ASP A 36 18.89 12.17 -10.76
C ASP A 36 18.23 10.88 -10.25
N SER A 37 16.93 10.79 -10.51
CA SER A 37 16.14 9.63 -10.16
C SER A 37 16.18 8.67 -11.33
N SER A 38 16.80 7.51 -11.15
CA SER A 38 16.70 6.40 -12.10
C SER A 38 15.32 5.69 -12.04
N TYR A 39 14.36 6.24 -11.30
CA TYR A 39 12.99 5.76 -11.24
C TYR A 39 12.07 6.60 -12.12
N TYR A 40 11.26 5.90 -12.91
CA TYR A 40 10.25 6.48 -13.78
C TYR A 40 8.88 5.95 -13.38
N LEU A 41 7.89 6.82 -13.43
CA LEU A 41 6.49 6.48 -13.26
C LEU A 41 5.88 6.37 -14.66
N TYR A 42 5.16 5.28 -14.90
CA TYR A 42 4.37 5.11 -16.11
C TYR A 42 2.89 5.07 -15.73
N ASN A 43 2.11 5.85 -16.47
CA ASN A 43 0.67 5.95 -16.30
C ASN A 43 -0.01 5.20 -17.44
N THR A 44 -1.02 4.42 -17.11
CA THR A 44 -1.83 3.66 -18.04
C THR A 44 -3.30 4.00 -17.86
N THR A 45 -4.06 3.81 -18.92
CA THR A 45 -5.52 3.82 -18.82
C THR A 45 -5.94 2.80 -17.77
N ASN A 46 -6.98 3.10 -17.01
CA ASN A 46 -7.58 2.18 -16.03
C ASN A 46 -9.06 2.05 -16.38
N GLU A 47 -9.31 1.60 -17.61
CA GLU A 47 -10.64 1.56 -18.18
C GLU A 47 -11.31 0.23 -17.88
N SER A 48 -12.52 0.34 -17.33
CA SER A 48 -13.42 -0.79 -17.14
C SER A 48 -14.18 -1.08 -18.44
N VAL A 49 -14.14 -2.32 -18.88
CA VAL A 49 -14.73 -2.80 -20.13
C VAL A 49 -15.72 -3.91 -19.81
N ASP A 50 -16.98 -3.71 -20.18
CA ASP A 50 -18.01 -4.73 -20.12
C ASP A 50 -17.92 -5.65 -21.35
N HIS A 51 -18.09 -6.95 -21.13
CA HIS A 51 -18.01 -7.96 -22.19
C HIS A 51 -19.37 -8.58 -22.44
N GLU A 52 -19.74 -8.68 -23.72
CA GLU A 52 -20.86 -9.50 -24.15
C GLU A 52 -20.42 -10.96 -24.20
N THR A 53 -21.15 -11.83 -23.50
CA THR A 53 -20.89 -13.26 -23.48
C THR A 53 -21.64 -13.97 -24.60
N THR A 54 -20.97 -14.86 -25.32
CA THR A 54 -21.59 -15.75 -26.30
C THR A 54 -21.98 -17.06 -25.64
N ASP A 55 -23.27 -17.39 -25.65
CA ASP A 55 -23.78 -18.68 -25.17
C ASP A 55 -23.36 -19.82 -26.12
N GLN A 56 -22.72 -20.85 -25.57
CA GLN A 56 -22.30 -22.05 -26.29
C GLN A 56 -23.37 -23.16 -26.26
N GLY A 57 -24.48 -22.92 -25.56
CA GLY A 57 -25.59 -23.83 -25.42
C GLY A 57 -25.53 -24.70 -24.16
N LEU A 58 -26.56 -25.52 -24.03
CA LEU A 58 -26.74 -26.48 -22.95
C LEU A 58 -26.11 -27.84 -23.31
N SER A 59 -25.66 -28.55 -22.29
CA SER A 59 -25.29 -29.97 -22.42
C SER A 59 -26.50 -30.83 -22.81
N ASP A 60 -26.25 -32.05 -23.29
CA ASP A 60 -27.31 -32.99 -23.71
C ASP A 60 -28.35 -33.29 -22.61
N GLU A 61 -27.96 -33.15 -21.33
CA GLU A 61 -28.81 -33.36 -20.16
C GLU A 61 -29.42 -32.06 -19.61
N ASN A 62 -29.14 -30.90 -20.22
CA ASN A 62 -29.50 -29.56 -19.75
C ASN A 62 -28.98 -29.22 -18.34
N THR A 63 -27.99 -29.94 -17.81
CA THR A 63 -27.42 -29.73 -16.46
C THR A 63 -26.22 -28.79 -16.47
N THR A 64 -25.70 -28.45 -17.65
CA THR A 64 -24.52 -27.60 -17.80
C THR A 64 -24.76 -26.59 -18.90
N GLN A 65 -24.43 -25.33 -18.64
CA GLN A 65 -24.43 -24.25 -19.62
C GLN A 65 -23.08 -23.55 -19.64
N SER A 66 -22.60 -23.20 -20.83
CA SER A 66 -21.30 -22.56 -21.01
C SER A 66 -21.40 -21.28 -21.81
N TRP A 67 -20.63 -20.27 -21.41
CA TRP A 67 -20.49 -19.00 -22.12
C TRP A 67 -19.02 -18.71 -22.40
N THR A 68 -18.75 -18.00 -23.49
CA THR A 68 -17.40 -17.55 -23.85
C THR A 68 -17.35 -16.06 -24.10
N PHE A 69 -16.27 -15.42 -23.67
CA PHE A 69 -15.94 -14.04 -24.02
C PHE A 69 -14.42 -13.92 -24.26
N SER A 70 -13.98 -12.80 -24.83
CA SER A 70 -12.55 -12.56 -25.10
C SER A 70 -12.11 -11.18 -24.63
N THR A 71 -10.95 -11.11 -24.00
CA THR A 71 -10.28 -9.85 -23.66
C THR A 71 -9.18 -9.60 -24.68
N PHE A 72 -9.08 -8.39 -25.23
CA PHE A 72 -8.16 -8.08 -26.35
C PHE A 72 -6.97 -7.20 -25.97
N LYS A 73 -6.92 -6.68 -24.74
CA LYS A 73 -5.93 -5.72 -24.24
C LYS A 73 -5.22 -6.25 -23.00
N ALA A 74 -4.18 -5.56 -22.57
CA ALA A 74 -3.48 -5.82 -21.31
C ALA A 74 -4.45 -5.70 -20.14
N THR A 75 -4.86 -6.84 -19.59
CA THR A 75 -5.95 -6.95 -18.59
C THR A 75 -5.36 -7.26 -17.22
N THR A 76 -5.70 -6.48 -16.20
CA THR A 76 -5.26 -6.71 -14.81
C THR A 76 -6.31 -7.42 -13.98
N TRP A 77 -7.57 -7.04 -14.16
CA TRP A 77 -8.67 -7.43 -13.30
C TRP A 77 -9.80 -8.04 -14.11
N LEU A 78 -10.40 -9.09 -13.56
CA LEU A 78 -11.60 -9.73 -14.09
C LEU A 78 -12.64 -9.83 -12.98
N ASN A 79 -13.88 -9.45 -13.32
CA ASN A 79 -15.05 -9.61 -12.50
C ASN A 79 -16.13 -10.34 -13.31
N VAL A 80 -16.61 -11.46 -12.81
CA VAL A 80 -17.69 -12.24 -13.41
C VAL A 80 -18.75 -12.44 -12.34
N SER A 81 -19.99 -12.09 -12.65
CA SER A 81 -21.12 -12.29 -11.74
C SER A 81 -22.25 -13.01 -12.45
N ILE A 82 -22.89 -13.95 -11.76
CA ILE A 82 -24.03 -14.70 -12.27
C ILE A 82 -25.12 -14.65 -11.21
N ALA A 83 -26.27 -14.08 -11.57
CA ALA A 83 -27.41 -13.97 -10.70
C ALA A 83 -28.33 -15.19 -10.81
N GLY A 84 -29.02 -15.50 -9.72
CA GLY A 84 -30.05 -16.54 -9.68
C GLY A 84 -29.53 -17.95 -9.44
N ILE A 85 -28.28 -18.09 -9.01
CA ILE A 85 -27.66 -19.39 -8.72
C ILE A 85 -28.31 -20.02 -7.49
N GLU A 86 -28.53 -21.34 -7.53
CA GLU A 86 -29.10 -22.12 -6.44
C GLU A 86 -28.01 -22.80 -5.59
N SER A 87 -28.33 -23.08 -4.33
CA SER A 87 -27.43 -23.81 -3.43
C SER A 87 -27.05 -25.18 -3.99
N GLY A 88 -25.75 -25.45 -4.10
CA GLY A 88 -25.20 -26.67 -4.67
C GLY A 88 -24.79 -26.58 -6.15
N ASP A 89 -25.14 -25.50 -6.84
CA ASP A 89 -24.64 -25.22 -8.19
C ASP A 89 -23.13 -24.92 -8.16
N SER A 90 -22.41 -25.36 -9.20
CA SER A 90 -20.98 -25.11 -9.34
C SER A 90 -20.69 -24.27 -10.57
N VAL A 91 -19.97 -23.17 -10.39
CA VAL A 91 -19.49 -22.32 -11.47
C VAL A 91 -17.99 -22.46 -11.58
N SER A 92 -17.50 -22.61 -12.80
CA SER A 92 -16.09 -22.61 -13.11
C SER A 92 -15.75 -21.62 -14.21
N ILE A 93 -14.62 -20.95 -14.06
CA ILE A 93 -14.11 -19.98 -15.03
C ILE A 93 -12.72 -20.42 -15.46
N THR A 94 -12.54 -20.60 -16.76
CA THR A 94 -11.31 -21.10 -17.37
C THR A 94 -10.76 -20.08 -18.36
N ILE A 95 -9.47 -19.79 -18.25
CA ILE A 95 -8.72 -19.01 -19.25
C ILE A 95 -8.10 -19.94 -20.31
N SER A 96 -8.08 -19.49 -21.56
CA SER A 96 -7.53 -20.27 -22.69
C SER A 96 -6.02 -20.48 -22.62
N ASP A 97 -5.29 -19.52 -22.07
CA ASP A 97 -3.84 -19.53 -21.97
C ASP A 97 -3.37 -18.81 -20.70
N GLY A 98 -2.33 -19.32 -20.06
CA GLY A 98 -1.77 -18.77 -18.83
C GLY A 98 -2.49 -19.18 -17.54
N VAL A 99 -2.22 -18.41 -16.48
CA VAL A 99 -2.79 -18.58 -15.14
C VAL A 99 -3.31 -17.25 -14.65
N TRP A 100 -4.35 -17.29 -13.83
CA TRP A 100 -4.89 -16.13 -13.14
C TRP A 100 -5.09 -16.45 -11.65
N TYR A 101 -5.17 -15.40 -10.86
CA TYR A 101 -5.20 -15.46 -9.41
C TYR A 101 -6.60 -15.14 -8.90
N HIS A 102 -7.13 -16.02 -8.07
CA HIS A 102 -8.46 -15.86 -7.49
C HIS A 102 -8.46 -16.21 -6.00
N HIS A 103 -9.33 -15.53 -5.26
CA HIS A 103 -9.69 -15.84 -3.88
C HIS A 103 -11.08 -15.25 -3.61
N GLU A 104 -11.91 -15.92 -2.81
CA GLU A 104 -13.30 -15.49 -2.52
C GLU A 104 -13.36 -14.09 -1.88
N MET A 105 -12.44 -13.81 -0.96
CA MET A 105 -12.32 -12.50 -0.30
C MET A 105 -11.74 -11.39 -1.20
N LEU A 106 -11.30 -11.69 -2.43
CA LEU A 106 -10.63 -10.71 -3.27
C LEU A 106 -11.59 -9.62 -3.72
N GLY A 107 -11.39 -8.41 -3.20
CA GLY A 107 -12.24 -7.27 -3.50
C GLY A 107 -13.65 -7.33 -2.92
N SER A 108 -13.98 -8.33 -2.09
CA SER A 108 -15.30 -8.42 -1.43
C SER A 108 -15.51 -7.25 -0.45
N ASP A 109 -16.76 -6.78 -0.34
CA ASP A 109 -17.13 -5.71 0.61
C ASP A 109 -17.05 -6.18 2.07
N ASP A 110 -17.18 -7.48 2.30
CA ASP A 110 -17.05 -8.11 3.62
C ASP A 110 -15.59 -8.32 4.04
N ALA A 111 -14.65 -8.11 3.12
CA ALA A 111 -13.23 -8.33 3.37
C ALA A 111 -12.55 -7.09 3.95
N GLU A 112 -12.17 -7.14 5.22
CA GLU A 112 -11.42 -6.07 5.85
C GLU A 112 -9.93 -6.13 5.44
N ARG A 113 -9.51 -5.23 4.53
CA ARG A 113 -8.11 -5.08 4.07
C ARG A 113 -7.47 -6.37 3.53
N PHE A 114 -8.25 -7.17 2.81
CA PHE A 114 -7.72 -8.35 2.16
C PHE A 114 -6.76 -7.97 1.01
N SER A 115 -5.61 -8.63 0.99
CA SER A 115 -4.65 -8.60 -0.11
C SER A 115 -4.23 -10.03 -0.42
N CYS A 116 -3.98 -10.33 -1.69
CA CYS A 116 -3.37 -11.59 -2.08
C CYS A 116 -2.00 -11.77 -1.41
N ARG A 117 -1.25 -10.68 -1.21
CA ARG A 117 0.03 -10.70 -0.50
C ARG A 117 -0.21 -10.48 0.98
N GLN A 118 0.02 -11.52 1.78
CA GLN A 118 -0.09 -11.46 3.23
C GLN A 118 1.23 -11.86 3.88
N ASN A 119 1.44 -11.39 5.10
CA ASN A 119 2.61 -11.73 5.89
C ASN A 119 2.25 -12.78 6.92
N ASN A 120 3.09 -13.79 7.06
CA ASN A 120 2.93 -14.79 8.10
C ASN A 120 3.32 -14.18 9.47
N GLU A 121 2.40 -14.25 10.42
CA GLU A 121 2.54 -13.63 11.75
C GLU A 121 3.75 -14.14 12.55
N LYS A 122 4.28 -15.32 12.25
CA LYS A 122 5.36 -15.95 13.04
C LYS A 122 6.75 -15.61 12.54
N ASN A 123 6.93 -15.50 11.22
CA ASN A 123 8.25 -15.29 10.59
C ASN A 123 8.31 -14.03 9.72
N TYR A 124 7.19 -13.29 9.58
CA TYR A 124 7.07 -12.09 8.76
C TYR A 124 7.42 -12.32 7.28
N GLU A 125 7.29 -13.57 6.80
CA GLU A 125 7.48 -13.90 5.39
C GLU A 125 6.21 -13.57 4.60
N GLU A 126 6.38 -12.87 3.47
CA GLU A 126 5.31 -12.60 2.52
C GLU A 126 4.97 -13.87 1.73
N TYR A 127 3.68 -14.18 1.62
CA TYR A 127 3.18 -15.28 0.80
C TYR A 127 1.92 -14.86 0.05
N ASN A 128 1.64 -15.54 -1.07
CA ASN A 128 0.45 -15.31 -1.86
C ASN A 128 -0.69 -16.24 -1.41
N VAL A 129 -1.79 -15.66 -0.96
CA VAL A 129 -3.03 -16.36 -0.54
C VAL A 129 -3.93 -16.65 -1.74
N CYS A 130 -3.82 -15.87 -2.81
CA CYS A 130 -4.60 -16.09 -4.01
C CYS A 130 -4.05 -17.28 -4.80
N THR A 131 -4.94 -18.19 -5.19
CA THR A 131 -4.56 -19.41 -5.87
C THR A 131 -4.28 -19.10 -7.34
N ALA A 132 -3.13 -19.54 -7.85
CA ALA A 132 -2.79 -19.43 -9.27
C ALA A 132 -3.28 -20.69 -10.00
N ALA A 133 -4.22 -20.54 -10.92
CA ALA A 133 -4.71 -21.62 -11.76
C ALA A 133 -5.25 -21.09 -13.10
N SER A 134 -5.34 -21.95 -14.11
CA SER A 134 -6.06 -21.63 -15.35
C SER A 134 -7.58 -21.70 -15.16
N THR A 135 -8.03 -22.60 -14.29
CA THR A 135 -9.44 -22.80 -13.95
C THR A 135 -9.65 -22.59 -12.46
N HIS A 136 -10.62 -21.74 -12.11
CA HIS A 136 -11.13 -21.63 -10.75
C HIS A 136 -12.59 -22.02 -10.71
N SER A 137 -13.01 -22.67 -9.63
CA SER A 137 -14.37 -23.14 -9.44
C SER A 137 -14.85 -22.87 -8.02
N LEU A 138 -16.12 -22.49 -7.89
CA LEU A 138 -16.80 -22.30 -6.61
C LEU A 138 -18.15 -23.02 -6.67
N THR A 139 -18.59 -23.51 -5.52
CA THR A 139 -19.94 -24.05 -5.34
C THR A 139 -20.73 -23.06 -4.51
N ALA A 140 -21.95 -22.76 -4.92
CA ALA A 140 -22.81 -21.85 -4.19
C ALA A 140 -23.30 -22.52 -2.90
N ASP A 141 -23.02 -21.89 -1.75
CA ASP A 141 -23.53 -22.35 -0.45
C ASP A 141 -24.99 -21.92 -0.24
N GLU A 142 -25.37 -20.76 -0.77
CA GLU A 142 -26.71 -20.16 -0.62
C GLU A 142 -27.24 -19.68 -1.98
N ASP A 143 -28.57 -19.59 -2.10
CA ASP A 143 -29.23 -19.07 -3.28
C ASP A 143 -28.92 -17.57 -3.45
N GLY A 144 -28.54 -17.13 -4.64
CA GLY A 144 -28.28 -15.71 -4.89
C GLY A 144 -27.39 -15.39 -6.09
N ASN A 145 -26.48 -14.43 -5.88
CA ASN A 145 -25.52 -13.99 -6.89
C ASN A 145 -24.13 -14.49 -6.50
N LEU A 146 -23.48 -15.19 -7.42
CA LEU A 146 -22.10 -15.62 -7.25
C LEU A 146 -21.18 -14.71 -8.05
N THR A 147 -20.20 -14.11 -7.38
CA THR A 147 -19.20 -13.25 -8.02
C THR A 147 -17.80 -13.82 -7.92
N PHE A 148 -17.14 -13.95 -9.08
CA PHE A 148 -15.71 -14.22 -9.18
C PHE A 148 -14.97 -12.93 -9.45
N ARG A 149 -13.97 -12.65 -8.63
CA ARG A 149 -13.03 -11.55 -8.81
C ARG A 149 -11.63 -12.11 -8.89
N GLY A 150 -10.84 -11.66 -9.84
CA GLY A 150 -9.52 -12.22 -10.07
C GLY A 150 -8.53 -11.24 -10.68
N ILE A 151 -7.26 -11.52 -10.42
CA ILE A 151 -6.12 -10.80 -10.99
C ILE A 151 -5.57 -11.66 -12.14
N VAL A 152 -5.54 -11.10 -13.34
CA VAL A 152 -5.04 -11.80 -14.53
C VAL A 152 -3.52 -11.66 -14.61
N HIS A 153 -3.01 -10.42 -14.68
CA HIS A 153 -1.58 -10.13 -14.72
C HIS A 153 -1.18 -9.23 -13.55
N PRO A 154 -0.52 -9.77 -12.50
CA PRO A 154 -0.14 -8.99 -11.32
C PRO A 154 1.02 -8.01 -11.55
N GLU A 155 1.71 -8.12 -12.68
CA GLU A 155 2.83 -7.23 -13.06
C GLU A 155 2.35 -5.90 -13.64
N LEU A 156 1.10 -5.85 -14.13
CA LEU A 156 0.49 -4.65 -14.65
C LEU A 156 -0.03 -3.76 -13.49
N PRO A 157 -0.05 -2.43 -13.67
CA PRO A 157 -0.45 -1.50 -12.61
C PRO A 157 -1.96 -1.51 -12.39
N MET A 158 -2.44 -2.22 -11.36
CA MET A 158 -3.88 -2.31 -11.04
C MET A 158 -4.56 -0.94 -10.84
N GLY A 159 -3.80 0.07 -10.40
CA GLY A 159 -4.28 1.43 -10.18
C GLY A 159 -4.13 2.36 -11.38
N GLY A 160 -3.57 1.89 -12.51
CA GLY A 160 -3.18 2.73 -13.63
C GLY A 160 -1.82 3.42 -13.47
N LEU A 161 -1.20 3.35 -12.30
CA LEU A 161 0.13 3.91 -12.06
C LEU A 161 1.12 2.80 -11.68
N GLY A 162 2.22 2.71 -12.43
CA GLY A 162 3.32 1.81 -12.13
C GLY A 162 4.65 2.56 -12.05
N SER A 163 5.67 1.89 -11.54
CA SER A 163 7.03 2.41 -11.46
C SER A 163 8.03 1.41 -11.99
N LEU A 164 9.07 1.88 -12.68
CA LEU A 164 10.19 1.05 -13.11
C LEU A 164 11.52 1.79 -12.96
N PHE A 165 12.61 1.03 -13.02
CA PHE A 165 13.96 1.57 -13.02
C PHE A 165 14.51 1.60 -14.45
N ALA A 166 15.14 2.71 -14.83
CA ALA A 166 15.82 2.86 -16.11
C ALA A 166 16.96 3.89 -16.02
N ASP A 167 17.96 3.80 -16.90
CA ASP A 167 19.08 4.76 -16.95
C ASP A 167 18.72 6.02 -17.75
N SER A 168 17.64 5.98 -18.56
CA SER A 168 17.18 7.12 -19.34
C SER A 168 15.66 7.10 -19.59
N MET A 169 15.10 8.27 -19.93
CA MET A 169 13.68 8.38 -20.30
C MET A 169 13.32 7.52 -21.52
N GLU A 170 14.23 7.40 -22.49
CA GLU A 170 14.00 6.59 -23.70
C GLU A 170 13.86 5.10 -23.34
N GLU A 171 14.78 4.59 -22.51
CA GLU A 171 14.71 3.22 -21.99
C GLU A 171 13.47 3.01 -21.11
N ALA A 172 13.07 4.00 -20.31
CA ALA A 172 11.88 3.91 -19.48
C ALA A 172 10.60 3.78 -20.30
N VAL A 173 10.51 4.53 -21.41
CA VAL A 173 9.40 4.44 -22.36
C VAL A 173 9.40 3.08 -23.04
N GLU A 174 10.53 2.63 -23.57
CA GLU A 174 10.65 1.31 -24.22
C GLU A 174 10.27 0.18 -23.26
N ALA A 175 10.78 0.18 -22.03
CA ALA A 175 10.48 -0.84 -21.03
C ALA A 175 8.99 -0.83 -20.61
N SER A 176 8.37 0.35 -20.52
CA SER A 176 6.94 0.47 -20.21
C SER A 176 6.08 -0.04 -21.36
N GLU A 177 6.41 0.35 -22.60
CA GLU A 177 5.72 -0.12 -23.81
C GLU A 177 5.85 -1.63 -23.99
N ASP A 178 7.02 -2.18 -23.74
CA ASP A 178 7.27 -3.61 -23.75
C ASP A 178 6.43 -4.35 -22.71
N LEU A 179 6.35 -3.84 -21.47
CA LEU A 179 5.53 -4.45 -20.42
C LEU A 179 4.05 -4.50 -20.81
N ILE A 180 3.49 -3.40 -21.33
CA ILE A 180 2.08 -3.35 -21.74
C ILE A 180 1.85 -4.21 -22.98
N SER A 181 2.71 -4.12 -23.99
CA SER A 181 2.56 -4.86 -25.25
C SER A 181 2.73 -6.37 -25.08
N GLN A 182 3.64 -6.83 -24.21
CA GLN A 182 3.80 -8.25 -23.90
C GLN A 182 2.56 -8.87 -23.25
N ASN A 183 1.79 -8.06 -22.51
CA ASN A 183 0.54 -8.45 -21.88
C ASN A 183 -0.70 -8.10 -22.74
N ASN A 184 -0.52 -7.42 -23.86
CA ASN A 184 -1.58 -7.12 -24.82
C ASN A 184 -1.86 -8.36 -25.70
N ARG A 185 -2.61 -9.31 -25.13
CA ARG A 185 -2.94 -10.59 -25.78
C ARG A 185 -4.45 -10.79 -25.82
N THR A 186 -4.88 -11.54 -26.83
CA THR A 186 -6.26 -12.04 -26.88
C THR A 186 -6.38 -13.28 -26.02
N LEU A 187 -7.14 -13.18 -24.93
CA LEU A 187 -7.43 -14.30 -24.04
C LEU A 187 -8.91 -14.66 -24.18
N THR A 188 -9.21 -15.93 -24.39
CA THR A 188 -10.58 -16.43 -24.40
C THR A 188 -10.90 -17.05 -23.06
N TRP A 189 -12.05 -16.69 -22.53
CA TRP A 189 -12.53 -17.14 -21.23
C TRP A 189 -13.78 -17.97 -21.43
N THR A 190 -13.86 -19.08 -20.71
CA THR A 190 -15.01 -19.97 -20.70
C THR A 190 -15.58 -20.02 -19.29
N ILE A 191 -16.83 -19.59 -19.16
CA ILE A 191 -17.63 -19.68 -17.94
C ILE A 191 -18.51 -20.93 -18.09
N THR A 192 -18.50 -21.81 -17.11
CA THR A 192 -19.32 -23.03 -17.11
C THR A 192 -20.10 -23.13 -15.81
N LEU A 193 -21.42 -23.15 -15.90
CA LEU A 193 -22.33 -23.41 -14.80
C LEU A 193 -22.79 -24.86 -14.87
N THR A 194 -22.67 -25.57 -13.75
CA THR A 194 -23.20 -26.94 -13.57
C THR A 194 -24.22 -26.90 -12.45
N SER A 195 -25.46 -27.29 -12.75
CA SER A 195 -26.53 -27.39 -11.79
C SER A 195 -26.96 -28.85 -11.59
N SER A 196 -27.56 -29.11 -10.44
CA SER A 196 -28.20 -30.41 -10.15
C SER A 196 -29.58 -30.54 -10.83
N GLU A 197 -30.23 -29.41 -11.13
CA GLU A 197 -31.50 -29.36 -11.83
C GLU A 197 -31.32 -29.00 -13.32
N PRO A 198 -32.27 -29.36 -14.20
CA PRO A 198 -32.21 -28.98 -15.61
C PRO A 198 -32.38 -27.47 -15.79
N ILE A 199 -31.36 -26.84 -16.35
CA ILE A 199 -31.29 -25.41 -16.68
C ILE A 199 -32.19 -25.11 -17.88
N ARG A 200 -32.94 -24.01 -17.81
CA ARG A 200 -33.74 -23.51 -18.94
C ARG A 200 -32.91 -22.58 -19.83
N PRO A 201 -33.15 -22.56 -21.15
CA PRO A 201 -32.57 -21.55 -22.02
C PRO A 201 -32.91 -20.14 -21.50
N ASP A 202 -31.93 -19.24 -21.55
CA ASP A 202 -32.03 -17.83 -21.13
C ASP A 202 -32.33 -17.61 -19.63
N GLU A 203 -32.20 -18.64 -18.79
CA GLU A 203 -32.37 -18.52 -17.34
C GLU A 203 -31.23 -17.74 -16.68
N PHE A 204 -30.00 -18.00 -17.12
CA PHE A 204 -28.78 -17.39 -16.61
C PHE A 204 -28.12 -16.51 -17.66
N SER A 205 -27.58 -15.38 -17.22
CA SER A 205 -26.77 -14.49 -18.05
C SER A 205 -25.60 -13.96 -17.21
N PRO A 206 -24.36 -14.41 -17.47
CA PRO A 206 -23.19 -13.89 -16.79
C PRO A 206 -22.94 -12.43 -17.17
N TYR A 207 -22.77 -11.58 -16.17
CA TYR A 207 -22.26 -10.23 -16.36
C TYR A 207 -20.75 -10.23 -16.12
N VAL A 208 -20.01 -9.79 -17.13
CA VAL A 208 -18.54 -9.84 -17.18
C VAL A 208 -17.98 -8.44 -17.38
N GLN A 209 -17.04 -8.07 -16.53
CA GLN A 209 -16.32 -6.81 -16.59
C GLN A 209 -14.82 -7.05 -16.37
N SER A 210 -13.99 -6.39 -17.17
CA SER A 210 -12.53 -6.44 -17.01
C SER A 210 -11.92 -5.05 -16.96
N THR A 211 -10.74 -4.91 -16.38
CA THR A 211 -9.96 -3.67 -16.43
C THR A 211 -8.81 -3.81 -17.42
N SER A 212 -8.77 -2.93 -18.41
CA SER A 212 -7.72 -2.90 -19.43
C SER A 212 -6.82 -1.67 -19.32
N HIS A 213 -5.56 -1.85 -19.73
CA HIS A 213 -4.51 -0.83 -19.67
C HIS A 213 -3.87 -0.60 -21.04
N ASP A 214 -3.73 0.67 -21.39
CA ASP A 214 -2.91 1.18 -22.49
C ASP A 214 -1.97 2.25 -21.91
N LEU A 215 -0.73 2.34 -22.41
CA LEU A 215 0.23 3.33 -21.93
C LEU A 215 -0.20 4.75 -22.32
N GLU A 216 -0.27 5.66 -21.36
CA GLU A 216 -0.59 7.08 -21.59
C GLU A 216 0.64 7.97 -21.55
N SER A 217 1.47 7.84 -20.51
CA SER A 217 2.63 8.70 -20.31
C SER A 217 3.69 8.04 -19.44
N VAL A 218 4.94 8.43 -19.65
CA VAL A 218 6.05 8.09 -18.77
C VAL A 218 6.70 9.38 -18.28
N GLU A 219 6.89 9.50 -16.98
CA GLU A 219 7.50 10.65 -16.34
C GLU A 219 8.60 10.23 -15.36
N GLU A 220 9.59 11.08 -15.21
CA GLU A 220 10.66 10.85 -14.24
C GLU A 220 10.11 11.11 -12.85
N PHE A 221 10.31 10.17 -11.92
CA PHE A 221 9.92 10.38 -10.53
C PHE A 221 10.76 11.51 -9.94
N LYS A 222 10.11 12.59 -9.52
CA LYS A 222 10.78 13.73 -8.88
C LYS A 222 10.26 13.90 -7.48
N VAL A 223 11.19 13.87 -6.54
CA VAL A 223 10.94 14.21 -5.15
C VAL A 223 10.89 15.73 -5.05
N ASP A 224 9.80 16.31 -4.52
CA ASP A 224 9.74 17.74 -4.25
C ASP A 224 10.68 18.07 -3.08
N PRO A 225 11.82 18.76 -3.32
CA PRO A 225 12.78 19.04 -2.27
C PRO A 225 12.22 19.96 -1.19
N VAL A 226 11.21 20.78 -1.49
CA VAL A 226 10.60 21.68 -0.52
C VAL A 226 9.74 20.88 0.45
N GLU A 227 8.91 19.96 -0.05
CA GLU A 227 8.07 19.11 0.80
C GLU A 227 8.93 18.20 1.69
N GLU A 228 9.95 17.55 1.12
CA GLU A 228 10.88 16.72 1.91
C GLU A 228 11.66 17.52 2.96
N MET A 229 12.04 18.77 2.63
CA MET A 229 12.66 19.68 3.59
C MET A 229 11.71 20.02 4.74
N LEU A 230 10.42 20.26 4.46
CA LEU A 230 9.41 20.53 5.49
C LEU A 230 9.20 19.32 6.41
N TRP A 231 9.13 18.10 5.85
CA TRP A 231 9.04 16.88 6.64
C TRP A 231 10.27 16.67 7.53
N SER A 232 11.46 16.88 6.95
CA SER A 232 12.74 16.77 7.67
C SER A 232 12.86 17.80 8.82
N ILE A 233 12.50 19.06 8.58
CA ILE A 233 12.50 20.12 9.60
C ILE A 233 11.49 19.80 10.70
N SER A 234 10.30 19.32 10.33
CA SER A 234 9.26 18.95 11.29
C SER A 234 9.72 17.82 12.20
N ALA A 235 10.34 16.79 11.65
CA ALA A 235 10.94 15.69 12.42
C ALA A 235 12.05 16.18 13.36
N LEU A 236 12.92 17.08 12.88
CA LEU A 236 14.01 17.66 13.68
C LEU A 236 13.47 18.49 14.85
N ILE A 237 12.51 19.39 14.60
CA ILE A 237 11.83 20.16 15.65
C ILE A 237 11.16 19.22 16.65
N GLY A 238 10.51 18.15 16.19
CA GLY A 238 9.91 17.13 17.05
C GLY A 238 10.92 16.47 17.99
N CYS A 239 12.03 15.98 17.45
CA CYS A 239 13.11 15.37 18.24
C CYS A 239 13.72 16.34 19.26
N PHE A 240 14.05 17.58 18.84
CA PHE A 240 14.59 18.59 19.76
C PHE A 240 13.57 19.00 20.83
N SER A 241 12.30 19.10 20.47
CA SER A 241 11.22 19.42 21.41
C SER A 241 11.11 18.34 22.47
N LEU A 242 11.12 17.05 22.11
CA LEU A 242 11.11 15.95 23.07
C LEU A 242 12.37 15.95 23.96
N ALA A 243 13.55 16.17 23.37
CA ALA A 243 14.82 16.19 24.10
C ALA A 243 14.94 17.37 25.08
N LEU A 244 14.27 18.50 24.82
CA LEU A 244 14.32 19.68 25.70
C LEU A 244 13.15 19.73 26.68
N ILE A 245 11.92 19.58 26.21
CA ILE A 245 10.71 19.78 27.03
C ILE A 245 10.61 18.71 28.11
N VAL A 246 10.91 17.44 27.80
CA VAL A 246 10.80 16.36 28.79
C VAL A 246 11.77 16.56 29.96
N PRO A 247 13.07 16.81 29.77
CA PRO A 247 13.96 17.10 30.90
C PRO A 247 13.66 18.42 31.60
N LEU A 248 13.26 19.47 30.89
CA LEU A 248 12.92 20.76 31.51
C LEU A 248 11.73 20.64 32.45
N THR A 249 10.68 19.94 32.03
CA THR A 249 9.47 19.75 32.82
C THR A 249 9.77 18.97 34.09
N ILE A 250 10.58 17.90 34.00
CA ILE A 250 11.08 17.14 35.16
C ILE A 250 11.90 18.06 36.08
N TYR A 251 12.82 18.85 35.53
CA TYR A 251 13.66 19.78 36.30
C TYR A 251 12.83 20.82 37.05
N PHE A 252 11.88 21.46 36.39
CA PHE A 252 11.01 22.46 37.01
C PHE A 252 10.09 21.86 38.07
N ALA A 253 9.56 20.65 37.84
CA ALA A 253 8.78 19.94 38.84
C ALA A 253 9.61 19.61 40.09
N ALA A 254 10.84 19.11 39.91
CA ALA A 254 11.77 18.84 41.00
C ALA A 254 12.11 20.12 41.80
N ARG A 255 12.43 21.21 41.11
CA ARG A 255 12.79 22.50 41.73
C ARG A 255 11.59 23.15 42.45
N ALA A 256 10.38 23.00 41.92
CA ALA A 256 9.17 23.45 42.59
C ALA A 256 8.88 22.67 43.87
N LYS A 257 9.11 21.34 43.85
CA LYS A 257 9.01 20.49 45.05
C LYS A 257 10.03 20.90 46.11
N GLU A 258 11.29 21.10 45.73
CA GLU A 258 12.36 21.55 46.64
C GLU A 258 12.02 22.88 47.31
N MET A 259 11.56 23.88 46.54
CA MET A 259 11.14 25.18 47.10
C MET A 259 9.93 25.08 48.04
N ARG A 260 9.03 24.11 47.82
CA ARG A 260 7.90 23.86 48.73
C ARG A 260 8.37 23.25 50.03
N GLU A 261 9.26 22.26 49.98
CA GLU A 261 9.84 21.60 51.16
C GLU A 261 10.66 22.59 52.00
N GLU A 262 11.45 23.46 51.36
CA GLU A 262 12.18 24.52 52.07
C GLU A 262 11.25 25.50 52.80
N ARG A 263 10.13 25.90 52.20
CA ARG A 263 9.15 26.78 52.86
C ARG A 263 8.54 26.12 54.09
N VAL A 264 8.12 24.86 53.98
CA VAL A 264 7.57 24.09 55.11
C VAL A 264 8.60 23.96 56.23
N ARG A 265 9.87 23.68 55.90
CA ARG A 265 10.95 23.60 56.87
C ARG A 265 11.20 24.93 57.57
N LYS A 266 11.21 26.06 56.85
CA LYS A 266 11.36 27.40 57.43
C LYS A 266 10.23 27.72 58.40
N THR A 267 8.97 27.48 58.01
CA THR A 267 7.81 27.70 58.90
C THR A 267 7.84 26.82 60.14
N ALA A 268 8.34 25.57 60.04
CA ALA A 268 8.48 24.70 61.20
C ALA A 268 9.57 25.18 62.17
N ILE A 269 10.69 25.69 61.65
CA ILE A 269 11.76 26.28 62.46
C ILE A 269 11.28 27.57 63.15
N GLU A 270 10.54 28.43 62.45
CA GLU A 270 9.95 29.64 63.06
C GLU A 270 9.00 29.28 64.18
N LYS A 271 8.12 28.29 63.99
CA LYS A 271 7.20 27.83 65.02
C LYS A 271 7.92 27.27 66.25
N LEU A 272 8.97 26.47 66.04
CA LEU A 272 9.81 25.97 67.14
C LEU A 272 10.55 27.09 67.88
N ARG A 273 10.96 28.16 67.17
CA ARG A 273 11.60 29.32 67.80
C ARG A 273 10.62 30.12 68.64
N ASP A 274 9.38 30.29 68.16
CA ASP A 274 8.33 30.98 68.92
C ASP A 274 7.90 30.16 70.15
N ASP A 275 7.84 28.82 70.04
CA ASP A 275 7.52 27.94 71.17
C ASP A 275 8.64 27.97 72.26
N ILE A 276 9.91 28.15 71.87
CA ILE A 276 11.05 28.26 72.82
C ILE A 276 11.18 29.69 73.39
N GLY A 277 10.73 30.71 72.68
CA GLY A 277 10.75 32.11 73.13
C GLY A 277 9.58 32.52 74.03
N ALA A 278 8.62 31.63 74.27
CA ALA A 278 7.44 31.88 75.10
C ALA A 278 7.58 31.38 76.57
N ASP A 279 8.76 30.88 76.93
CA ASP A 279 9.05 30.26 78.25
C ASP A 279 10.04 31.09 79.11
N ASP A 280 10.20 32.40 78.81
CA ASP A 280 10.96 33.38 79.61
C ASP A 280 10.02 34.41 80.29
#